data_AF-A0A7I8DAR3-F1
#
_entry.id   AF-A0A7I8DAR3-F1
#
_cell.length_a   1.000
_cell.length_b   1.000
_cell.length_c   1.000
_cell.angle_alpha   90.00
_cell.angle_beta   90.00
_cell.angle_gamma   90.00
#
_symmetry.space_group_name_H-M   'P 1'
#
loop_
_entity.id
_entity.type
_entity.pdbx_description
1 polymer ?
#
loop_
_entity_poly.entity_id
_entity_poly.type
_entity_poly.pdbx_seq_one_letter_code
_entity_poly.pdbx_strand_id
1 'polypeptide(L)'
;MLSTPEKIKQLLIILLDNAIKYSDKEIWLSIEAEQQVVTIHIIDQGIGIEEEIPHVFERFYRVDQARNRKTGGVGLGLAIAKKSSSYTQDQSKNFQ
;
A
#
# COMPACT_ATOMS: atom_id res chain seq x y z
N MET A 1 -5.01 -8.00 -18.86
CA MET A 1 -3.68 -7.57 -19.33
C MET A 1 -2.70 -7.93 -18.22
N LEU A 2 -1.80 -8.89 -18.42
CA LEU A 2 -0.83 -9.32 -17.41
C LEU A 2 0.07 -8.13 -17.01
N SER A 3 0.28 -7.91 -15.71
CA SER A 3 1.20 -6.88 -15.20
C SER A 3 2.64 -7.28 -15.53
N THR A 4 3.44 -6.34 -16.05
CA THR A 4 4.86 -6.61 -16.32
C THR A 4 5.65 -6.66 -15.00
N PRO A 5 6.78 -7.40 -14.94
CA PRO A 5 7.63 -7.45 -13.76
C PRO A 5 8.01 -6.05 -13.20
N GLU A 6 8.21 -5.07 -14.09
CA GLU A 6 8.53 -3.70 -13.73
C GLU A 6 7.38 -3.00 -12.99
N LYS A 7 6.13 -3.26 -13.41
CA LYS A 7 4.94 -2.72 -12.73
C LYS A 7 4.78 -3.32 -11.34
N ILE A 8 5.03 -4.63 -11.19
CA ILE A 8 5.01 -5.30 -9.89
C ILE A 8 6.10 -4.72 -8.98
N LYS A 9 7.33 -4.56 -9.48
CA LYS A 9 8.42 -3.92 -8.74
C LYS A 9 8.06 -2.50 -8.29
N GLN A 10 7.46 -1.71 -9.18
CA GLN A 10 7.03 -0.35 -8.85
C GLN A 10 5.94 -0.33 -7.77
N LEU A 11 4.97 -1.24 -7.85
CA LEU A 11 3.93 -1.41 -6.84
C LEU A 11 4.53 -1.71 -5.46
N LEU A 12 5.46 -2.67 -5.41
CA LEU A 12 6.14 -3.03 -4.17
C LEU A 12 6.95 -1.87 -3.59
N ILE A 13 7.67 -1.11 -4.43
CA ILE A 13 8.41 0.08 -3.99
C ILE A 13 7.46 1.10 -3.37
N ILE A 14 6.32 1.37 -4.00
CA ILE A 14 5.33 2.34 -3.48
C ILE A 14 4.79 1.89 -2.12
N LEU A 15 4.44 0.63 -1.97
CA LEU A 15 3.86 0.10 -0.73
C LEU A 15 4.90 0.03 0.40
N LEU A 16 6.12 -0.43 0.11
CA LEU A 16 7.20 -0.48 1.08
C LEU A 16 7.70 0.92 1.49
N ASP A 17 7.75 1.88 0.56
CA ASP A 17 8.08 3.27 0.87
C ASP A 17 7.06 3.86 1.85
N ASN A 18 5.76 3.61 1.63
CA ASN A 18 4.72 4.00 2.58
C ASN A 18 4.92 3.32 3.95
N ALA A 19 5.15 2.01 3.98
CA ALA A 19 5.37 1.28 5.23
C ALA A 19 6.56 1.85 6.01
N ILE A 20 7.71 2.09 5.35
CA ILE A 20 8.92 2.67 5.97
C ILE A 20 8.66 4.09 6.47
N LYS A 21 7.88 4.87 5.73
CA LYS A 21 7.60 6.26 6.05
C LYS A 21 6.66 6.43 7.25
N TYR A 22 5.75 5.48 7.45
CA TYR A 22 4.66 5.60 8.43
C TYR A 22 4.73 4.61 9.59
N SER A 23 5.52 3.53 9.50
CA SER A 23 5.78 2.62 10.62
C SER A 23 6.77 3.23 11.60
N ASP A 24 6.47 3.14 12.89
CA ASP A 24 7.42 3.48 13.96
C ASP A 24 8.19 2.25 14.47
N LYS A 25 7.91 1.07 13.89
CA LYS A 25 8.46 -0.24 14.29
C LYS A 25 8.79 -1.10 13.07
N GLU A 26 9.12 -2.36 13.31
CA GLU A 26 9.38 -3.37 12.29
C GLU A 26 8.25 -3.48 11.25
N ILE A 27 8.64 -3.86 10.04
CA ILE A 27 7.75 -4.08 8.91
C ILE A 27 7.92 -5.55 8.51
N TRP A 28 6.82 -6.28 8.42
CA TRP A 28 6.83 -7.68 7.99
C TRP A 28 6.44 -7.79 6.53
N LEU A 29 7.24 -8.55 5.79
CA LEU A 29 6.98 -8.92 4.40
C LEU A 29 6.87 -10.43 4.32
N SER A 30 5.75 -10.94 3.83
CA SER A 30 5.58 -12.35 3.50
C SER A 30 5.03 -12.53 2.09
N ILE A 31 5.35 -13.67 1.49
CA ILE A 31 4.88 -14.06 0.16
C ILE A 31 4.32 -15.47 0.29
N GLU A 32 3.08 -15.63 -0.14
CA GLU A 32 2.37 -16.90 -0.18
C GLU A 32 1.99 -17.20 -1.63
N ALA A 33 2.23 -18.42 -2.08
CA ALA A 33 1.86 -18.87 -3.41
C ALA A 33 0.90 -20.05 -3.27
N GLU A 34 -0.34 -19.86 -3.72
CA GLU A 34 -1.38 -20.89 -3.70
C GLU A 34 -2.04 -21.01 -5.08
N GLN A 35 -2.02 -22.23 -5.63
CA GLN A 35 -2.51 -22.54 -6.98
C GLN A 35 -1.87 -21.65 -8.07
N GLN A 36 -2.62 -20.68 -8.60
CA GLN A 36 -2.18 -19.73 -9.63
C GLN A 36 -2.13 -18.29 -9.11
N VAL A 37 -2.22 -18.10 -7.80
CA VAL A 37 -2.24 -16.80 -7.15
C VAL A 37 -1.01 -16.67 -6.25
N VAL A 38 -0.34 -15.52 -6.36
CA VAL A 38 0.72 -15.12 -5.43
C VAL A 38 0.19 -13.94 -4.62
N THR A 39 0.17 -14.08 -3.31
CA THR A 39 -0.22 -13.05 -2.35
C THR A 39 1.03 -12.50 -1.69
N ILE A 40 1.14 -11.17 -1.63
CA ILE A 40 2.24 -10.48 -0.95
C ILE A 40 1.63 -9.68 0.19
N HIS A 41 2.04 -9.97 1.42
CA HIS A 41 1.62 -9.23 2.61
C HIS A 41 2.71 -8.26 3.02
N ILE A 42 2.33 -6.98 3.18
CA ILE A 42 3.18 -5.94 3.75
C ILE A 42 2.43 -5.44 4.98
N ILE A 43 2.99 -5.71 6.16
CA ILE A 43 2.38 -5.35 7.45
C ILE A 43 3.30 -4.32 8.11
N ASP A 44 2.76 -3.13 8.35
CA ASP A 44 3.43 -2.07 9.08
C ASP A 44 2.75 -1.80 10.42
N GLN A 45 3.45 -1.14 11.35
CA GLN A 45 2.92 -0.72 12.64
C GLN A 45 2.90 0.80 12.74
N GLY A 46 2.33 1.44 11.73
CA GLY A 46 2.09 2.87 11.68
C GLY A 46 0.81 3.31 12.38
N ILE A 47 0.44 4.58 12.14
CA ILE A 47 -0.74 5.24 12.72
C ILE A 47 -2.09 4.67 12.27
N GLY A 48 -2.10 3.74 11.29
CA GLY A 48 -3.33 3.25 10.65
C GLY A 48 -3.97 4.28 9.72
N ILE A 49 -4.90 3.83 8.87
CA ILE A 49 -5.61 4.67 7.88
C ILE A 49 -7.07 4.22 7.67
N GLU A 50 -7.71 3.62 8.68
CA GLU A 50 -9.00 2.93 8.54
C GLU A 50 -10.10 3.84 7.97
N GLU A 51 -10.22 5.07 8.47
CA GLU A 51 -11.22 6.04 8.02
C GLU A 51 -10.89 6.60 6.62
N GLU A 52 -9.62 6.54 6.24
CA GLU A 52 -9.08 7.14 5.03
C GLU A 52 -8.99 6.16 3.85
N ILE A 53 -9.23 4.86 4.07
CA ILE A 53 -9.26 3.80 3.03
C ILE A 53 -10.04 4.23 1.77
N PRO A 54 -11.21 4.90 1.86
CA PRO A 54 -11.95 5.33 0.66
C PRO A 54 -11.19 6.35 -0.19
N HIS A 55 -10.33 7.15 0.43
CA HIS A 55 -9.70 8.33 -0.17
C HIS A 55 -8.20 8.19 -0.42
N VAL A 56 -7.50 7.26 0.24
CA VAL A 56 -6.03 7.10 0.12
C VAL A 56 -5.52 6.81 -1.30
N PHE A 57 -6.40 6.37 -2.20
CA PHE A 57 -6.10 6.15 -3.61
C PHE A 57 -6.39 7.35 -4.52
N GLU A 58 -6.94 8.43 -3.98
CA GLU A 58 -7.12 9.69 -4.70
C GLU A 58 -5.78 10.39 -4.91
N ARG A 59 -5.64 11.09 -6.03
CA ARG A 59 -4.41 11.84 -6.31
C ARG A 59 -4.28 13.00 -5.34
N PHE A 60 -3.07 13.21 -4.83
CA PHE A 60 -2.72 14.28 -3.90
C PHE A 60 -3.35 14.15 -2.50
N TYR A 61 -4.11 13.07 -2.25
CA TYR A 61 -4.67 12.83 -0.94
C TYR A 61 -3.58 12.46 0.07
N ARG A 62 -3.68 13.02 1.28
CA ARG A 62 -2.81 12.75 2.42
C ARG A 62 -3.61 12.87 3.70
N VAL A 63 -3.44 11.91 4.60
CA VAL A 63 -4.03 11.93 5.95
C VAL A 63 -3.47 13.11 6.74
N ASP A 64 -4.32 13.80 7.50
CA ASP A 64 -3.93 15.00 8.26
C ASP A 64 -2.84 14.71 9.30
N GLN A 65 -2.88 13.56 9.95
CA GLN A 65 -1.84 13.12 10.89
C GLN A 65 -0.46 12.94 10.21
N ALA A 66 -0.44 12.63 8.92
CA ALA A 66 0.78 12.54 8.11
C ALA A 66 1.28 13.90 7.57
N ARG A 67 0.56 15.02 7.80
CA ARG A 67 1.02 16.37 7.44
C ARG A 67 2.06 16.91 8.43
N ASN A 68 1.99 16.50 9.70
CA ASN A 68 2.90 16.97 10.76
C ASN A 68 4.27 16.27 10.74
N ARG A 69 4.36 15.04 10.23
CA ARG A 69 5.66 14.41 9.98
C ARG A 69 6.27 15.10 8.74
N LYS A 70 7.55 15.53 8.80
CA LYS A 70 8.35 16.08 7.67
C LYS A 70 8.60 15.06 6.54
N THR A 71 7.64 14.21 6.25
CA THR A 71 7.76 13.05 5.39
C THR A 71 7.33 13.48 3.99
N GLY A 72 8.30 13.97 3.22
CA GLY A 72 8.12 14.66 1.94
C GLY A 72 7.61 13.79 0.80
N GLY A 73 6.29 13.61 0.70
CA GLY A 73 5.62 12.97 -0.44
C GLY A 73 4.42 13.76 -0.95
N VAL A 74 4.19 13.74 -2.27
CA VAL A 74 3.15 14.54 -2.96
C VAL A 74 1.77 13.85 -2.97
N GLY A 75 1.64 12.62 -2.46
CA GLY A 75 0.37 11.88 -2.43
C GLY A 75 -0.01 11.24 -3.77
N LEU A 76 0.98 10.83 -4.57
CA LEU A 76 0.74 10.20 -5.88
C LEU A 76 0.91 8.68 -5.87
N GLY A 77 1.63 8.12 -4.89
CA GLY A 77 2.03 6.71 -4.87
C GLY A 77 0.85 5.75 -4.99
N LEU A 78 -0.10 5.80 -4.05
CA LEU A 78 -1.25 4.89 -4.04
C LEU A 78 -2.18 5.09 -5.25
N ALA A 79 -2.31 6.32 -5.75
CA ALA A 79 -3.06 6.60 -6.98
C ALA A 79 -2.41 5.93 -8.22
N ILE A 80 -1.08 5.86 -8.28
CA ILE A 80 -0.35 5.10 -9.32
C ILE A 80 -0.52 3.60 -9.12
N ALA A 81 -0.52 3.14 -7.86
CA ALA A 81 -0.71 1.74 -7.54
C ALA A 81 -2.06 1.21 -8.02
N LYS A 82 -3.16 1.93 -7.74
CA LYS A 82 -4.52 1.59 -8.20
C LYS A 82 -4.63 1.50 -9.73
N LYS A 83 -3.83 2.26 -10.48
CA LYS A 83 -3.83 2.20 -11.96
C LYS A 83 -3.06 0.99 -12.50
N SER A 84 -2.14 0.45 -11.71
CA SER A 84 -1.21 -0.60 -12.12
C SER A 84 -1.73 -2.01 -11.81
N SER A 85 -2.64 -2.14 -10.84
CA SER A 85 -3.37 -3.37 -10.53
C SER A 85 -4.86 -3.22 -10.85
N SER A 86 -5.53 -4.32 -11.25
CA SER A 86 -6.99 -4.41 -11.15
C SER A 86 -7.33 -4.52 -9.66
N TYR A 87 -7.28 -3.39 -8.94
CA TYR A 87 -7.60 -3.35 -7.52
C TYR A 87 -8.99 -3.95 -7.33
N THR A 88 -9.03 -5.11 -6.69
CA THR A 88 -10.27 -5.78 -6.28
C THR A 88 -10.26 -5.72 -4.77
N GLN A 89 -11.22 -4.99 -4.20
CA GLN A 89 -11.38 -4.92 -2.76
C GLN A 89 -11.94 -6.27 -2.30
N ASP A 90 -11.07 -7.15 -1.82
CA ASP A 90 -11.50 -8.38 -1.19
C ASP A 90 -11.82 -8.07 0.29
N GLN A 91 -13.11 -7.94 0.58
CA GLN A 91 -13.66 -7.71 1.93
C GLN A 91 -13.72 -9.01 2.75
N SER A 92 -13.27 -10.15 2.22
CA SER A 92 -13.53 -11.47 2.84
C SER A 92 -12.54 -11.90 3.92
N LYS A 93 -11.58 -11.06 4.29
CA LYS A 93 -10.48 -11.47 5.18
C LYS A 93 -10.27 -10.49 6.34
N ASN A 94 -11.06 -10.70 7.40
CA ASN A 94 -10.74 -10.26 8.75
C ASN A 94 -9.37 -10.82 9.13
N PHE A 95 -8.32 -10.00 9.10
CA PHE A 95 -7.06 -10.32 9.74
C PHE A 95 -6.84 -9.33 10.88
N GLN A 96 -6.88 -9.89 12.10
CA GLN A 96 -6.21 -9.36 13.28
C GLN A 96 -4.69 -9.44 13.08
#